data_AF-A0A957XEH9-F1
#
_entry.id   AF-A0A957XEH9-F1
#
_cell.length_a   1.000
_cell.length_b   1.000
_cell.length_c   1.000
_cell.angle_alpha   90.00
_cell.angle_beta   90.00
_cell.angle_gamma   90.00
#
_symmetry.space_group_name_H-M   'P 1'
#
loop_
_entity.id
_entity.type
_entity.pdbx_description
1 polymer ?
#
loop_
_entity_poly.entity_id
_entity_poly.type
_entity_poly.pdbx_seq_one_letter_code
_entity_poly.pdbx_strand_id
1 'polypeptide(L)'
;MSYDVSTPSKPKSPFDHPSYNEGMDYLDKGQWQKAVGAIETLRELYPENDDVRDLLADINMRATVAQAQSRKKSKGSTKRLVRGIGVGVLVLIVISIIGLAVYKLWIEPTFLHEYRIQQLTALRQNADEAIIAGRYSEARQTLEEMRTIVPEDADIDETLQRVEQLEKITDLYNTAQEYMAGEAWDKAIEALTELQSLDAQYRDLPELLATAQEAQTLAQQFQTAEADFANGDWMSALDTYKQLHETSLTFKFDTIQNRLFESHFNYAQELMATAHTDSDQVTAALEHFAEALTVRPFDEGALNERRLAESYASALNTDDHNQAIDLLQTIYAERPDYAGYNAAELLYTALLTRADAQLAAGETNIALDDYENAADLPVADPSEAQEKSAELIAASTE
;
A
#
# COMPACT_ATOMS: atom_id res chain seq x y z
N MET A 1 62.43 -70.41 62.85
CA MET A 1 61.82 -69.19 62.27
C MET A 1 61.26 -69.59 60.93
N SER A 2 59.94 -69.82 60.90
CA SER A 2 59.18 -70.13 59.70
C SER A 2 58.56 -68.83 59.20
N TYR A 3 58.55 -68.61 57.89
CA TYR A 3 57.69 -67.59 57.27
C TYR A 3 56.79 -68.25 56.24
N ASP A 4 55.51 -68.03 56.48
CA ASP A 4 54.32 -68.63 55.91
C ASP A 4 53.88 -67.88 54.64
N VAL A 5 53.18 -68.63 53.80
CA VAL A 5 52.80 -68.35 52.41
C VAL A 5 51.72 -67.27 52.35
N SER A 6 51.95 -66.25 51.53
CA SER A 6 51.02 -65.16 51.26
C SER A 6 49.80 -65.66 50.48
N THR A 7 48.62 -65.68 51.11
CA THR A 7 47.33 -65.83 50.43
C THR A 7 46.82 -64.45 49.97
N PRO A 8 46.54 -64.24 48.67
CA PRO A 8 46.08 -62.96 48.15
C PRO A 8 44.63 -62.69 48.59
N SER A 9 44.38 -61.45 49.04
CA SER A 9 43.07 -60.98 49.47
C SER A 9 42.05 -61.02 48.31
N LYS A 10 40.90 -61.67 48.54
CA LYS A 10 39.76 -61.70 47.61
C LYS A 10 39.30 -60.27 47.27
N PRO A 11 39.17 -59.88 45.98
CA PRO A 11 38.61 -58.59 45.61
C PRO A 11 37.14 -58.47 46.06
N LYS A 12 36.68 -57.24 46.35
CA LYS A 12 35.32 -57.01 46.88
C LYS A 12 34.21 -57.24 45.86
N SER A 13 34.52 -57.20 44.57
CA SER A 13 33.57 -57.36 43.47
C SER A 13 33.99 -58.51 42.55
N PRO A 14 33.06 -59.37 42.10
CA PRO A 14 33.36 -60.45 41.16
C PRO A 14 33.82 -59.93 39.79
N PHE A 15 33.48 -58.70 39.42
CA PHE A 15 33.84 -58.06 38.15
C PHE A 15 35.30 -57.59 38.08
N ASP A 16 35.94 -57.43 39.25
CA ASP A 16 37.36 -57.01 39.34
C ASP A 16 38.32 -58.23 39.36
N HIS A 17 37.78 -59.45 39.35
CA HIS A 17 38.58 -60.67 39.43
C HIS A 17 39.14 -61.04 38.03
N PRO A 18 40.41 -61.49 37.91
CA PRO A 18 41.01 -61.83 36.62
C PRO A 18 40.20 -62.83 35.79
N SER A 19 39.56 -63.81 36.44
CA SER A 19 38.70 -64.80 35.77
C SER A 19 37.47 -64.20 35.08
N TYR A 20 37.01 -63.01 35.47
CA TYR A 20 35.94 -62.29 34.77
C TYR A 20 36.42 -61.79 33.40
N ASN A 21 37.58 -61.13 33.38
CA ASN A 21 38.18 -60.62 32.14
C ASN A 21 38.58 -61.76 31.19
N GLU A 22 39.12 -62.87 31.71
CA GLU A 22 39.39 -64.07 30.91
C GLU A 22 38.10 -64.69 30.36
N GLY A 23 37.04 -64.76 31.18
CA GLY A 23 35.73 -65.25 30.75
C GLY A 23 35.16 -64.43 29.59
N MET A 24 35.22 -63.11 29.68
CA MET A 24 34.76 -62.19 28.62
C MET A 24 35.58 -62.31 27.33
N ASP A 25 36.92 -62.42 27.43
CA ASP A 25 37.78 -62.63 26.25
C ASP A 25 37.47 -63.96 25.53
N TYR A 26 37.11 -65.02 26.26
CA TYR A 26 36.65 -66.27 25.65
C TYR A 26 35.27 -66.14 24.99
N LEU A 27 34.37 -65.30 25.51
CA LEU A 27 33.08 -65.01 24.88
C LEU A 27 33.25 -64.26 23.56
N ASP A 28 34.12 -63.24 23.53
CA ASP A 28 34.42 -62.48 22.31
C ASP A 28 35.02 -63.37 21.21
N LYS A 29 35.79 -64.39 21.59
CA LYS A 29 36.39 -65.38 20.67
C LYS A 29 35.43 -66.53 20.32
N GLY A 30 34.19 -66.53 20.82
CA GLY A 30 33.20 -67.59 20.61
C GLY A 30 33.58 -68.94 21.24
N GLN A 31 34.51 -68.96 22.20
CA GLN A 31 34.99 -70.15 22.89
C GLN A 31 34.13 -70.44 24.14
N TRP A 32 32.83 -70.66 23.92
CA TRP A 32 31.80 -70.75 24.96
C TRP A 32 32.15 -71.74 26.10
N GLN A 33 32.75 -72.89 25.79
CA GLN A 33 33.10 -73.89 26.81
C GLN A 33 34.20 -73.40 27.78
N LYS A 34 35.16 -72.62 27.29
CA LYS A 34 36.23 -72.05 28.13
C LYS A 34 35.72 -70.86 28.94
N ALA A 35 34.83 -70.06 28.36
CA ALA A 35 34.15 -68.98 29.06
C ALA A 35 33.34 -69.52 30.26
N VAL A 36 32.59 -70.61 30.10
CA VAL A 36 31.88 -71.27 31.22
C VAL A 36 32.85 -71.63 32.34
N GLY A 37 33.99 -72.27 32.04
CA GLY A 37 34.97 -72.66 33.07
C GLY A 37 35.57 -71.46 33.84
N ALA A 38 35.85 -70.35 33.16
CA ALA A 38 36.36 -69.14 33.80
C ALA A 38 35.32 -68.49 34.73
N ILE A 39 34.05 -68.45 34.32
CA ILE A 39 32.94 -67.88 35.12
C ILE A 39 32.50 -68.84 36.25
N GLU A 40 32.65 -70.16 36.11
CA GLU A 40 32.43 -71.12 37.22
C GLU A 40 33.42 -70.91 38.36
N THR A 41 34.66 -70.54 38.05
CA THR A 41 35.67 -70.18 39.06
C THR A 41 35.21 -68.96 39.87
N LEU A 42 34.52 -68.00 39.23
CA LEU A 42 33.91 -66.87 39.94
C LEU A 42 32.72 -67.28 40.81
N ARG A 43 31.89 -68.25 40.37
CA ARG A 43 30.78 -68.79 41.17
C ARG A 43 31.28 -69.44 42.46
N GLU A 44 32.39 -70.18 42.40
CA GLU A 44 32.99 -70.80 43.59
C GLU A 44 33.55 -69.74 44.56
N LEU A 45 34.06 -68.63 44.04
CA LEU A 45 34.59 -67.54 44.84
C LEU A 45 33.50 -66.60 45.39
N TYR A 46 32.37 -66.44 44.69
CA TYR A 46 31.25 -65.56 45.05
C TYR A 46 29.90 -66.29 44.94
N PRO A 47 29.61 -67.26 45.82
CA PRO A 47 28.44 -68.14 45.71
C PRO A 47 27.10 -67.44 45.95
N GLU A 48 27.09 -66.30 46.66
CA GLU A 48 25.90 -65.52 47.00
C GLU A 48 25.67 -64.30 46.09
N ASN A 49 26.43 -64.15 45.00
CA ASN A 49 26.21 -63.07 44.05
C ASN A 49 25.29 -63.52 42.90
N ASP A 50 24.12 -62.89 42.80
CA ASP A 50 23.10 -63.23 41.80
C ASP A 50 23.56 -62.90 40.37
N ASP A 51 24.32 -61.81 40.16
CA ASP A 51 24.79 -61.40 38.83
C ASP A 51 25.72 -62.46 38.18
N VAL A 52 26.58 -63.10 38.97
CA VAL A 52 27.47 -64.18 38.50
C VAL A 52 26.66 -65.44 38.16
N ARG A 53 25.56 -65.70 38.88
CA ARG A 53 24.68 -66.85 38.61
C ARG A 53 23.90 -66.65 37.32
N ASP A 54 23.37 -65.45 37.10
CA ASP A 54 22.63 -65.08 35.90
C ASP A 54 23.53 -65.07 34.67
N LEU A 55 24.75 -64.53 34.80
CA LEU A 55 25.75 -64.55 33.74
C LEU A 55 26.12 -65.99 33.33
N LEU A 56 26.33 -66.87 34.31
CA LEU A 56 26.63 -68.28 34.03
C LEU A 56 25.44 -69.01 33.36
N ALA A 57 24.20 -68.66 33.73
CA ALA A 57 23.01 -69.21 33.11
C ALA A 57 22.88 -68.81 31.63
N ASP A 58 23.08 -67.54 31.30
CA ASP A 58 23.05 -67.05 29.91
C ASP A 58 24.16 -67.69 29.06
N ILE A 59 25.40 -67.73 29.58
CA ILE A 59 26.53 -68.34 28.86
C ILE A 59 26.30 -69.85 28.63
N ASN A 60 25.75 -70.59 29.61
CA ASN A 60 25.44 -72.01 29.44
C ASN A 60 24.32 -72.23 28.41
N MET A 61 23.30 -71.39 28.39
CA MET A 61 22.24 -71.46 27.38
C MET A 61 22.83 -71.25 25.98
N ARG A 62 23.72 -70.28 25.79
CA ARG A 62 24.39 -70.05 24.50
C ARG A 62 25.36 -71.16 24.13
N ALA A 63 26.11 -71.70 25.10
CA ALA A 63 27.04 -72.81 24.88
C ALA A 63 26.31 -74.08 24.41
N THR A 64 25.14 -74.41 25.00
CA THR A 64 24.33 -75.57 24.60
C THR A 64 23.76 -75.41 23.19
N VAL A 65 23.33 -74.20 22.81
CA VAL A 65 22.86 -73.90 21.44
C VAL A 65 24.02 -74.00 20.43
N ALA A 66 25.19 -73.45 20.75
CA ALA A 66 26.38 -73.55 19.91
C ALA A 66 26.86 -75.02 19.73
N GLN A 67 26.72 -75.85 20.77
CA GLN A 67 27.05 -77.27 20.71
C GLN A 67 25.99 -78.09 19.95
N ALA A 68 24.72 -77.68 20.00
CA ALA A 68 23.66 -78.26 19.19
C ALA A 68 23.83 -77.95 17.69
N GLN A 69 24.36 -76.78 17.34
CA GLN A 69 24.61 -76.36 15.96
C GLN A 69 25.89 -76.96 15.35
N SER A 70 26.90 -77.31 16.16
CA SER A 70 28.18 -77.87 15.68
C SER A 70 28.21 -79.40 15.50
N ARG A 71 27.14 -80.13 15.88
CA ARG A 71 27.11 -81.60 15.89
C ARG A 71 26.52 -82.34 14.68
N LYS A 72 26.25 -81.69 13.54
CA LYS A 72 25.81 -82.42 12.32
C LYS A 72 26.52 -81.98 11.05
N LYS A 73 27.66 -82.62 10.76
CA LYS A 73 28.21 -82.78 9.42
C LYS A 73 28.74 -84.21 9.22
N SER A 74 28.28 -84.85 8.13
CA SER A 74 28.88 -86.01 7.44
C SER A 74 28.83 -87.39 8.13
N LYS A 75 28.00 -88.35 7.63
CA LYS A 75 28.37 -89.32 6.56
C LYS A 75 27.27 -90.39 6.34
N GLY A 76 26.88 -90.54 5.07
CA GLY A 76 26.44 -91.75 4.34
C GLY A 76 25.77 -92.92 5.06
N SER A 77 24.54 -93.26 4.64
CA SER A 77 24.25 -94.48 3.86
C SER A 77 22.79 -94.95 4.00
N THR A 78 22.05 -94.77 2.89
CA THR A 78 21.06 -95.67 2.28
C THR A 78 19.73 -96.04 2.98
N LYS A 79 18.66 -95.62 2.25
CA LYS A 79 17.34 -96.27 2.03
C LYS A 79 16.25 -96.04 3.10
N ARG A 80 15.40 -95.02 2.90
CA ARG A 80 14.07 -95.13 2.22
C ARG A 80 13.24 -93.82 2.25
N LEU A 81 12.89 -93.37 1.03
CA LEU A 81 11.62 -92.81 0.55
C LEU A 81 10.95 -91.54 1.17
N VAL A 82 11.11 -90.42 0.44
CA VAL A 82 10.10 -89.45 -0.06
C VAL A 82 8.92 -89.00 0.84
N ARG A 83 8.98 -87.74 1.31
CA ARG A 83 7.90 -86.70 1.44
C ARG A 83 8.24 -85.77 2.61
N GLY A 84 8.71 -84.54 2.33
CA GLY A 84 8.96 -83.58 3.43
C GLY A 84 9.54 -82.22 3.05
N ILE A 85 10.05 -82.04 1.83
CA ILE A 85 10.63 -80.74 1.41
C ILE A 85 9.54 -79.70 1.05
N GLY A 86 8.38 -80.14 0.57
CA GLY A 86 7.28 -79.23 0.18
C GLY A 86 6.60 -78.53 1.36
N VAL A 87 6.47 -79.19 2.51
CA VAL A 87 5.68 -78.67 3.65
C VAL A 87 6.45 -77.60 4.43
N GLY A 88 7.77 -77.77 4.61
CA GLY A 88 8.60 -76.78 5.32
C GLY A 88 8.68 -75.43 4.59
N VAL A 89 8.76 -75.46 3.25
CA VAL A 89 8.78 -74.24 2.43
C VAL A 89 7.40 -73.57 2.40
N LEU A 90 6.32 -74.35 2.30
CA LEU A 90 4.95 -73.81 2.39
C LEU A 90 4.65 -73.17 3.74
N VAL A 91 5.11 -73.75 4.85
CA VAL A 91 4.91 -73.19 6.20
C VAL A 91 5.64 -71.86 6.36
N LEU A 92 6.87 -71.73 5.83
CA LEU A 92 7.60 -70.46 5.85
C LEU A 92 6.94 -69.38 4.99
N ILE A 93 6.45 -69.75 3.79
CA ILE A 93 5.72 -68.82 2.92
C ILE A 93 4.40 -68.40 3.57
N VAL A 94 3.66 -69.32 4.19
CA VAL A 94 2.41 -69.02 4.91
C VAL A 94 2.68 -68.15 6.13
N ILE A 95 3.75 -68.38 6.90
CA ILE A 95 4.13 -67.51 8.02
C ILE A 95 4.58 -66.12 7.54
N SER A 96 5.30 -66.01 6.41
CA SER A 96 5.63 -64.71 5.81
C SER A 96 4.40 -63.99 5.26
N ILE A 97 3.46 -64.71 4.64
CA ILE A 97 2.20 -64.14 4.13
C ILE A 97 1.30 -63.74 5.30
N ILE A 98 1.20 -64.53 6.36
CA ILE A 98 0.45 -64.20 7.58
C ILE A 98 1.14 -63.04 8.32
N GLY A 99 2.47 -63.00 8.38
CA GLY A 99 3.22 -61.87 8.95
C GLY A 99 3.01 -60.57 8.17
N LEU A 100 3.03 -60.64 6.83
CA LEU A 100 2.70 -59.52 5.95
C LEU A 100 1.21 -59.12 6.05
N ALA A 101 0.31 -60.10 6.14
CA ALA A 101 -1.12 -59.87 6.29
C ALA A 101 -1.45 -59.25 7.65
N VAL A 102 -0.85 -59.70 8.75
CA VAL A 102 -1.00 -59.11 10.09
C VAL A 102 -0.39 -57.70 10.12
N TYR A 103 0.75 -57.49 9.48
CA TYR A 103 1.34 -56.15 9.34
C TYR A 103 0.42 -55.18 8.56
N LYS A 104 -0.18 -55.65 7.45
CA LYS A 104 -1.11 -54.88 6.59
C LYS A 104 -2.52 -54.69 7.21
N LEU A 105 -3.07 -55.70 7.88
CA LEU A 105 -4.47 -55.71 8.36
C LEU A 105 -4.63 -55.26 9.82
N TRP A 106 -3.57 -55.30 10.66
CA TRP A 106 -3.67 -54.97 12.10
C TRP A 106 -2.80 -53.78 12.55
N ILE A 107 -1.64 -53.57 11.92
CA ILE A 107 -0.69 -52.50 12.32
C ILE A 107 -0.90 -51.22 11.49
N GLU A 108 -1.32 -51.33 10.23
CA GLU A 108 -1.65 -50.19 9.35
C GLU A 108 -2.90 -49.37 9.81
N PRO A 109 -4.00 -49.95 10.35
CA PRO A 109 -5.19 -49.17 10.71
C PRO A 109 -5.14 -48.46 12.08
N THR A 110 -4.30 -48.87 13.05
CA THR A 110 -4.33 -48.30 14.41
C THR A 110 -3.34 -47.15 14.60
N PHE A 111 -2.08 -47.30 14.18
CA PHE A 111 -1.06 -46.24 14.28
C PHE A 111 -1.28 -45.08 13.29
N LEU A 112 -1.88 -45.34 12.11
CA LEU A 112 -2.24 -44.29 11.15
C LEU A 112 -3.52 -43.52 11.53
N HIS A 113 -4.33 -44.02 12.47
CA HIS A 113 -5.51 -43.31 12.96
C HIS A 113 -5.12 -42.28 14.03
N GLU A 114 -4.27 -42.66 14.98
CA GLU A 114 -3.86 -41.77 16.08
C GLU A 114 -3.03 -40.57 15.57
N TYR A 115 -2.12 -40.79 14.61
CA TYR A 115 -1.34 -39.72 13.99
C TYR A 115 -2.20 -38.76 13.16
N ARG A 116 -3.16 -39.28 12.37
CA ARG A 116 -4.11 -38.45 11.61
C ARG A 116 -5.00 -37.63 12.53
N ILE A 117 -5.50 -38.21 13.62
CA ILE A 117 -6.35 -37.49 14.59
C ILE A 117 -5.58 -36.36 15.27
N GLN A 118 -4.32 -36.60 15.67
CA GLN A 118 -3.47 -35.55 16.26
C GLN A 118 -3.17 -34.42 15.27
N GLN A 119 -2.81 -34.76 14.03
CA GLN A 119 -2.59 -33.75 12.99
C GLN A 119 -3.86 -32.93 12.69
N LEU A 120 -5.01 -33.60 12.59
CA LEU A 120 -6.28 -32.92 12.32
C LEU A 120 -6.69 -31.99 13.45
N THR A 121 -6.42 -32.39 14.70
CA THR A 121 -6.68 -31.57 15.89
C THR A 121 -5.77 -30.34 15.92
N ALA A 122 -4.48 -30.51 15.59
CA ALA A 122 -3.53 -29.41 15.50
C ALA A 122 -3.89 -28.41 14.38
N LEU A 123 -4.23 -28.91 13.18
CA LEU A 123 -4.67 -28.06 12.07
C LEU A 123 -5.96 -27.31 12.44
N ARG A 124 -6.92 -27.99 13.07
CA ARG A 124 -8.17 -27.34 13.47
C ARG A 124 -7.94 -26.24 14.50
N GLN A 125 -7.09 -26.48 15.49
CA GLN A 125 -6.70 -25.46 16.46
C GLN A 125 -6.01 -24.27 15.77
N ASN A 126 -5.09 -24.51 14.83
CA ASN A 126 -4.42 -23.44 14.09
C ASN A 126 -5.40 -22.62 13.24
N ALA A 127 -6.35 -23.28 12.57
CA ALA A 127 -7.40 -22.61 11.79
C ALA A 127 -8.28 -21.74 12.70
N ASP A 128 -8.74 -22.30 13.83
CA ASP A 128 -9.56 -21.56 14.81
C ASP A 128 -8.81 -20.35 15.38
N GLU A 129 -7.54 -20.52 15.73
CA GLU A 129 -6.67 -19.43 16.20
C GLU A 129 -6.48 -18.34 15.12
N ALA A 130 -6.29 -18.74 13.86
CA ALA A 130 -6.17 -17.81 12.74
C ALA A 130 -7.49 -17.04 12.49
N ILE A 131 -8.65 -17.71 12.57
CA ILE A 131 -9.98 -17.07 12.44
C ILE A 131 -10.19 -16.05 13.56
N ILE A 132 -9.92 -16.43 14.82
CA ILE A 132 -10.07 -15.56 15.99
C ILE A 132 -9.14 -14.34 15.88
N ALA A 133 -7.93 -14.55 15.36
CA ALA A 133 -6.97 -13.48 15.16
C ALA A 133 -7.22 -12.63 13.89
N GLY A 134 -8.25 -12.94 13.10
CA GLY A 134 -8.55 -12.25 11.84
C GLY A 134 -7.57 -12.52 10.70
N ARG A 135 -6.74 -13.57 10.82
CA ARG A 135 -5.80 -14.01 9.77
C ARG A 135 -6.49 -14.98 8.82
N TYR A 136 -7.48 -14.48 8.08
CA TYR A 136 -8.37 -15.30 7.27
C TYR A 136 -7.66 -16.05 6.12
N SER A 137 -6.61 -15.47 5.53
CA SER A 137 -5.81 -16.14 4.50
C SER A 137 -5.07 -17.38 5.04
N GLU A 138 -4.49 -17.28 6.24
CA GLU A 138 -3.84 -18.40 6.95
C GLU A 138 -4.87 -19.46 7.37
N ALA A 139 -6.03 -19.02 7.87
CA ALA A 139 -7.14 -19.91 8.20
C ALA A 139 -7.62 -20.70 6.97
N ARG A 140 -7.81 -20.03 5.82
CA ARG A 140 -8.25 -20.66 4.57
C ARG A 140 -7.24 -21.70 4.10
N GLN A 141 -5.94 -21.37 4.12
CA GLN A 141 -4.90 -22.32 3.77
C GLN A 141 -4.93 -23.56 4.68
N THR A 142 -5.07 -23.36 5.99
CA THR A 142 -5.13 -24.45 6.96
C THR A 142 -6.37 -25.33 6.76
N LEU A 143 -7.53 -24.73 6.45
CA LEU A 143 -8.78 -25.45 6.15
C LEU A 143 -8.70 -26.24 4.83
N GLU A 144 -8.07 -25.70 3.79
CA GLU A 144 -7.82 -26.44 2.54
C GLU A 144 -6.89 -27.64 2.78
N GLU A 145 -5.86 -27.48 3.62
CA GLU A 145 -5.02 -28.61 4.05
C GLU A 145 -5.85 -29.68 4.78
N MET A 146 -6.76 -29.29 5.67
CA MET A 146 -7.68 -30.23 6.34
C MET A 146 -8.59 -30.97 5.35
N ARG A 147 -9.12 -30.26 4.34
CA ARG A 147 -9.98 -30.83 3.28
C ARG A 147 -9.27 -31.91 2.44
N THR A 148 -7.94 -31.83 2.30
CA THR A 148 -7.15 -32.90 1.65
C THR A 148 -7.06 -34.18 2.48
N ILE A 149 -7.14 -34.08 3.81
CA ILE A 149 -7.02 -35.21 4.75
C ILE A 149 -8.38 -35.88 4.97
N VAL A 150 -9.45 -35.09 5.06
CA VAL A 150 -10.83 -35.56 5.17
C VAL A 150 -11.65 -34.98 4.01
N PRO A 151 -11.65 -35.66 2.84
CA PRO A 151 -12.53 -35.28 1.74
C PRO A 151 -14.00 -35.45 2.12
N GLU A 152 -14.87 -34.52 1.68
CA GLU A 152 -16.32 -34.52 1.91
C GLU A 152 -16.76 -34.29 3.37
N ASP A 153 -16.04 -33.45 4.11
CA ASP A 153 -16.49 -32.94 5.40
C ASP A 153 -17.30 -31.65 5.25
N ALA A 154 -18.61 -31.72 5.52
CA ALA A 154 -19.52 -30.59 5.39
C ALA A 154 -19.19 -29.41 6.33
N ASP A 155 -18.61 -29.68 7.50
CA ASP A 155 -18.24 -28.65 8.49
C ASP A 155 -16.98 -27.88 8.04
N ILE A 156 -16.03 -28.57 7.40
CA ILE A 156 -14.87 -27.93 6.77
C ILE A 156 -15.31 -27.05 5.60
N ASP A 157 -16.20 -27.55 4.74
CA ASP A 157 -16.68 -26.79 3.58
C ASP A 157 -17.48 -25.53 4.00
N GLU A 158 -18.34 -25.64 5.02
CA GLU A 158 -19.06 -24.48 5.59
C GLU A 158 -18.10 -23.45 6.21
N THR A 159 -17.12 -23.93 6.98
CA THR A 159 -16.11 -23.05 7.60
C THR A 159 -15.25 -22.37 6.55
N LEU A 160 -14.87 -23.09 5.50
CA LEU A 160 -14.09 -22.55 4.38
C LEU A 160 -14.85 -21.43 3.67
N GLN A 161 -16.13 -21.62 3.33
CA GLN A 161 -16.96 -20.58 2.73
C GLN A 161 -17.07 -19.33 3.62
N ARG A 162 -17.23 -19.53 4.93
CA ARG A 162 -17.28 -18.43 5.90
C ARG A 162 -15.95 -17.68 5.95
N VAL A 163 -14.82 -18.38 5.97
CA VAL A 163 -13.49 -17.78 5.99
C VAL A 163 -13.19 -17.05 4.69
N GLU A 164 -13.56 -17.60 3.53
CA GLU A 164 -13.44 -16.95 2.22
C GLU A 164 -14.24 -15.65 2.17
N GLN A 165 -15.46 -15.64 2.73
CA GLN A 165 -16.26 -14.42 2.81
C GLN A 165 -15.60 -13.36 3.72
N LEU A 166 -15.07 -13.77 4.88
CA LEU A 166 -14.37 -12.87 5.81
C LEU A 166 -13.04 -12.33 5.24
N GLU A 167 -12.28 -13.17 4.53
CA GLU A 167 -11.09 -12.78 3.78
C GLU A 167 -11.47 -11.72 2.75
N LYS A 168 -12.49 -11.99 1.92
CA LYS A 168 -12.98 -11.04 0.91
C LYS A 168 -13.41 -9.70 1.50
N ILE A 169 -14.16 -9.70 2.61
CA ILE A 169 -14.57 -8.47 3.31
C ILE A 169 -13.34 -7.68 3.76
N THR A 170 -12.34 -8.36 4.33
CA THR A 170 -11.12 -7.72 4.82
C THR A 170 -10.27 -7.15 3.69
N ASP A 171 -10.17 -7.88 2.57
CA ASP A 171 -9.44 -7.42 1.38
C ASP A 171 -10.10 -6.21 0.74
N LEU A 172 -11.44 -6.20 0.62
CA LEU A 172 -12.20 -5.04 0.13
C LEU A 172 -11.99 -3.82 1.03
N TYR A 173 -11.99 -4.01 2.34
CA TYR A 173 -11.77 -2.92 3.31
C TYR A 173 -10.37 -2.30 3.18
N ASN A 174 -9.34 -3.15 3.09
CA ASN A 174 -7.96 -2.68 2.93
C ASN A 174 -7.77 -1.98 1.57
N THR A 175 -8.29 -2.58 0.50
CA THR A 175 -8.23 -2.02 -0.86
C THR A 175 -8.96 -0.67 -0.94
N ALA A 176 -10.13 -0.54 -0.30
CA ALA A 176 -10.85 0.72 -0.23
C ALA A 176 -10.02 1.81 0.47
N GLN A 177 -9.40 1.50 1.60
CA GLN A 177 -8.53 2.45 2.30
C GLN A 177 -7.31 2.87 1.46
N GLU A 178 -6.70 1.94 0.73
CA GLU A 178 -5.62 2.24 -0.21
C GLU A 178 -6.10 3.18 -1.33
N TYR A 179 -7.28 2.94 -1.89
CA TYR A 179 -7.89 3.83 -2.87
C TYR A 179 -8.21 5.21 -2.29
N MET A 180 -8.73 5.30 -1.06
CA MET A 180 -8.97 6.57 -0.39
C MET A 180 -7.66 7.35 -0.14
N ALA A 181 -6.61 6.65 0.31
CA ALA A 181 -5.29 7.26 0.51
C ALA A 181 -4.67 7.77 -0.80
N GLY A 182 -4.99 7.12 -1.93
CA GLY A 182 -4.60 7.53 -3.27
C GLY A 182 -5.54 8.54 -3.94
N GLU A 183 -6.53 9.10 -3.24
CA GLU A 183 -7.61 9.96 -3.79
C GLU A 183 -8.39 9.31 -4.96
N ALA A 184 -8.35 7.98 -5.09
CA ALA A 184 -9.07 7.21 -6.11
C ALA A 184 -10.51 6.91 -5.66
N TRP A 185 -11.29 7.98 -5.41
CA TRP A 185 -12.59 7.94 -4.74
C TRP A 185 -13.61 7.01 -5.41
N ASP A 186 -13.66 6.98 -6.75
CA ASP A 186 -14.57 6.10 -7.51
C ASP A 186 -14.35 4.62 -7.16
N LYS A 187 -13.07 4.19 -7.14
CA LYS A 187 -12.69 2.80 -6.83
C LYS A 187 -12.88 2.48 -5.35
N ALA A 188 -12.64 3.46 -4.47
CA ALA A 188 -12.92 3.31 -3.05
C ALA A 188 -14.41 3.05 -2.81
N ILE A 189 -15.29 3.87 -3.41
CA ILE A 189 -16.75 3.72 -3.29
C ILE A 189 -17.22 2.39 -3.87
N GLU A 190 -16.65 1.94 -5.00
CA GLU A 190 -16.94 0.62 -5.58
C GLU A 190 -16.61 -0.51 -4.59
N ALA A 191 -15.39 -0.52 -4.03
CA ALA A 191 -14.96 -1.53 -3.06
C ALA A 191 -15.79 -1.50 -1.77
N LEU A 192 -16.12 -0.31 -1.24
CA LEU A 192 -16.95 -0.15 -0.05
C LEU A 192 -18.41 -0.58 -0.31
N THR A 193 -18.94 -0.34 -1.50
CA THR A 193 -20.29 -0.76 -1.90
C THR A 193 -20.37 -2.28 -2.05
N GLU A 194 -19.34 -2.91 -2.63
CA GLU A 194 -19.23 -4.36 -2.66
C GLU A 194 -19.15 -4.94 -1.24
N LEU A 195 -18.35 -4.33 -0.36
CA LEU A 195 -18.27 -4.71 1.04
C LEU A 195 -19.61 -4.56 1.77
N GLN A 196 -20.35 -3.47 1.52
CA GLN A 196 -21.70 -3.25 2.08
C GLN A 196 -22.69 -4.35 1.68
N SER A 197 -22.54 -4.90 0.46
CA SER A 197 -23.39 -6.01 0.00
C SER A 197 -23.11 -7.34 0.72
N LEU A 198 -21.88 -7.51 1.25
CA LEU A 198 -21.45 -8.70 1.99
C LEU A 198 -21.70 -8.57 3.50
N ASP A 199 -21.42 -7.40 4.07
CA ASP A 199 -21.62 -7.08 5.48
C ASP A 199 -21.79 -5.56 5.68
N ALA A 200 -23.04 -5.12 5.79
CA ALA A 200 -23.38 -3.71 5.99
C ALA A 200 -22.99 -3.15 7.37
N GLN A 201 -22.66 -4.01 8.34
CA GLN A 201 -22.31 -3.61 9.71
C GLN A 201 -20.81 -3.77 10.00
N TYR A 202 -20.01 -3.99 8.96
CA TYR A 202 -18.57 -4.15 9.11
C TYR A 202 -17.90 -2.84 9.55
N ARG A 203 -17.45 -2.81 10.81
CA ARG A 203 -16.64 -1.73 11.39
C ARG A 203 -17.25 -0.33 11.16
N ASP A 204 -16.53 0.54 10.49
CA ASP A 204 -16.78 1.95 10.20
C ASP A 204 -17.19 2.17 8.72
N LEU A 205 -17.73 1.13 8.09
CA LEU A 205 -18.13 1.17 6.68
C LEU A 205 -19.08 2.34 6.34
N PRO A 206 -20.17 2.61 7.09
CA PRO A 206 -21.06 3.72 6.76
C PRO A 206 -20.34 5.07 6.75
N GLU A 207 -19.47 5.31 7.72
CA GLU A 207 -18.68 6.53 7.85
C GLU A 207 -17.63 6.66 6.73
N LEU A 208 -16.95 5.56 6.38
CA LEU A 208 -15.98 5.52 5.29
C LEU A 208 -16.66 5.78 3.93
N LEU A 209 -17.82 5.18 3.70
CA LEU A 209 -18.57 5.36 2.46
C LEU A 209 -19.04 6.82 2.32
N ALA A 210 -19.58 7.40 3.39
CA ALA A 210 -19.97 8.82 3.41
C ALA A 210 -18.76 9.73 3.14
N THR A 211 -17.64 9.49 3.82
CA THR A 211 -16.39 10.24 3.63
C THR A 211 -15.89 10.16 2.18
N ALA A 212 -15.90 8.96 1.59
CA ALA A 212 -15.46 8.76 0.21
C ALA A 212 -16.39 9.47 -0.80
N GLN A 213 -17.71 9.46 -0.58
CA GLN A 213 -18.69 10.14 -1.42
C GLN A 213 -18.57 11.68 -1.33
N GLU A 214 -18.38 12.22 -0.13
CA GLU A 214 -18.12 13.65 0.07
C GLU A 214 -16.82 14.08 -0.63
N ALA A 215 -15.74 13.31 -0.43
CA ALA A 215 -14.45 13.58 -1.06
C ALA A 215 -14.51 13.48 -2.59
N GLN A 216 -15.24 12.50 -3.14
CA GLN A 216 -15.50 12.38 -4.57
C GLN A 216 -16.22 13.63 -5.11
N THR A 217 -17.26 14.09 -4.41
CA THR A 217 -18.06 15.26 -4.83
C THR A 217 -17.18 16.52 -4.88
N LEU A 218 -16.38 16.75 -3.84
CA LEU A 218 -15.43 17.86 -3.80
C LEU A 218 -14.37 17.76 -4.91
N ALA A 219 -13.85 16.55 -5.17
CA ALA A 219 -12.86 16.33 -6.23
C ALA A 219 -13.44 16.61 -7.62
N GLN A 220 -14.69 16.20 -7.88
CA GLN A 220 -15.37 16.48 -9.15
C GLN A 220 -15.64 17.98 -9.34
N GLN A 221 -16.16 18.66 -8.30
CA GLN A 221 -16.36 20.12 -8.34
C GLN A 221 -15.05 20.86 -8.58
N PHE A 222 -13.96 20.43 -7.93
CA PHE A 222 -12.64 21.01 -8.14
C PHE A 222 -12.13 20.80 -9.57
N GLN A 223 -12.35 19.63 -10.15
CA GLN A 223 -11.99 19.37 -11.53
C GLN A 223 -12.77 20.25 -12.51
N THR A 224 -14.07 20.48 -12.26
CA THR A 224 -14.87 21.43 -13.04
C THR A 224 -14.32 22.85 -12.93
N ALA A 225 -14.01 23.31 -11.72
CA ALA A 225 -13.43 24.63 -11.50
C ALA A 225 -12.08 24.81 -12.23
N GLU A 226 -11.20 23.81 -12.17
CA GLU A 226 -9.92 23.85 -12.91
C GLU A 226 -10.13 23.85 -14.43
N ALA A 227 -11.18 23.21 -14.94
CA ALA A 227 -11.52 23.23 -16.36
C ALA A 227 -12.01 24.62 -16.80
N ASP A 228 -12.93 25.22 -16.03
CA ASP A 228 -13.41 26.59 -16.27
C ASP A 228 -12.25 27.59 -16.20
N PHE A 229 -11.38 27.45 -15.19
CA PHE A 229 -10.18 28.25 -15.04
C PHE A 229 -9.24 28.13 -16.26
N ALA A 230 -8.99 26.90 -16.73
CA ALA A 230 -8.12 26.66 -17.88
C ALA A 230 -8.69 27.21 -19.19
N ASN A 231 -10.02 27.29 -19.31
CA ASN A 231 -10.70 27.88 -20.47
C ASN A 231 -10.77 29.41 -20.42
N GLY A 232 -10.40 30.03 -19.29
CA GLY A 232 -10.56 31.46 -19.06
C GLY A 232 -11.98 31.87 -18.65
N ASP A 233 -12.83 30.91 -18.28
CA ASP A 233 -14.19 31.16 -17.78
C ASP A 233 -14.13 31.58 -16.29
N TRP A 234 -13.51 32.73 -16.02
CA TRP A 234 -13.10 33.14 -14.67
C TRP A 234 -14.27 33.22 -13.68
N MET A 235 -15.45 33.68 -14.11
CA MET A 235 -16.61 33.81 -13.23
C MET A 235 -17.14 32.43 -12.78
N SER A 236 -17.28 31.48 -13.71
CA SER A 236 -17.70 30.10 -13.40
C SER A 236 -16.70 29.42 -12.46
N ALA A 237 -15.41 29.63 -12.71
CA ALA A 237 -14.35 29.14 -11.85
C ALA A 237 -14.44 29.75 -10.44
N LEU A 238 -14.62 31.09 -10.32
CA LEU A 238 -14.78 31.79 -9.04
C LEU A 238 -15.93 31.23 -8.22
N ASP A 239 -17.11 31.07 -8.83
CA ASP A 239 -18.29 30.56 -8.14
C ASP A 239 -18.04 29.16 -7.58
N THR A 240 -17.41 28.28 -8.38
CA THR A 240 -17.12 26.91 -7.96
C THR A 240 -16.05 26.86 -6.87
N TYR A 241 -14.97 27.66 -6.97
CA TYR A 241 -13.93 27.73 -5.94
C TYR A 241 -14.46 28.31 -4.62
N LYS A 242 -15.33 29.33 -4.68
CA LYS A 242 -15.99 29.89 -3.49
C LYS A 242 -16.86 28.83 -2.82
N GLN A 243 -17.68 28.13 -3.59
CA GLN A 243 -18.51 27.03 -3.06
C GLN A 243 -17.67 25.93 -2.43
N LEU A 244 -16.57 25.53 -3.06
CA LEU A 244 -15.64 24.55 -2.49
C LEU A 244 -15.04 25.03 -1.17
N HIS A 245 -14.61 26.29 -1.11
CA HIS A 245 -14.06 26.89 0.10
C HIS A 245 -15.08 26.95 1.24
N GLU A 246 -16.32 27.34 0.94
CA GLU A 246 -17.43 27.38 1.90
C GLU A 246 -17.84 25.98 2.40
N THR A 247 -17.81 24.99 1.50
CA THR A 247 -18.18 23.60 1.82
C THR A 247 -17.10 22.92 2.65
N SER A 248 -15.82 23.14 2.31
CA SER A 248 -14.68 22.55 3.02
C SER A 248 -13.48 23.50 3.05
N LEU A 249 -13.29 24.14 4.20
CA LEU A 249 -12.19 25.09 4.42
C LEU A 249 -10.80 24.46 4.29
N THR A 250 -10.67 23.14 4.47
CA THR A 250 -9.38 22.43 4.45
C THR A 250 -9.09 21.76 3.11
N PHE A 251 -10.12 21.52 2.28
CA PHE A 251 -9.93 20.84 1.00
C PHE A 251 -9.07 21.70 0.07
N LYS A 252 -7.88 21.18 -0.27
CA LYS A 252 -6.90 21.82 -1.18
C LYS A 252 -6.77 23.36 -0.96
N PHE A 253 -6.79 23.79 0.30
CA PHE A 253 -6.91 25.20 0.71
C PHE A 253 -5.96 26.13 -0.04
N ASP A 254 -4.66 25.85 -0.02
CA ASP A 254 -3.66 26.71 -0.65
C ASP A 254 -3.88 26.85 -2.16
N THR A 255 -4.32 25.77 -2.83
CA THR A 255 -4.60 25.80 -4.26
C THR A 255 -5.85 26.63 -4.55
N ILE A 256 -6.92 26.43 -3.78
CA ILE A 256 -8.16 27.19 -3.94
C ILE A 256 -7.96 28.68 -3.67
N GLN A 257 -7.22 29.05 -2.63
CA GLN A 257 -6.90 30.46 -2.35
C GLN A 257 -6.11 31.09 -3.52
N ASN A 258 -5.11 30.37 -4.04
CA ASN A 258 -4.35 30.85 -5.20
C ASN A 258 -5.25 31.03 -6.44
N ARG A 259 -6.16 30.08 -6.70
CA ARG A 259 -7.10 30.16 -7.82
C ARG A 259 -8.12 31.28 -7.66
N LEU A 260 -8.64 31.51 -6.45
CA LEU A 260 -9.54 32.63 -6.17
C LEU A 260 -8.86 33.96 -6.48
N PHE A 261 -7.60 34.13 -6.07
CA PHE A 261 -6.81 35.31 -6.42
C PHE A 261 -6.65 35.46 -7.94
N GLU A 262 -6.18 34.40 -8.62
CA GLU A 262 -5.90 34.43 -10.07
C GLU A 262 -7.17 34.71 -10.88
N SER A 263 -8.29 34.07 -10.56
CA SER A 263 -9.55 34.29 -11.25
C SER A 263 -10.11 35.69 -11.02
N HIS A 264 -10.05 36.23 -9.78
CA HIS A 264 -10.47 37.60 -9.52
C HIS A 264 -9.63 38.62 -10.28
N PHE A 265 -8.31 38.45 -10.26
CA PHE A 265 -7.38 39.33 -10.96
C PHE A 265 -7.57 39.29 -12.48
N ASN A 266 -7.69 38.10 -13.08
CA ASN A 266 -7.86 37.95 -14.52
C ASN A 266 -9.22 38.45 -15.00
N TYR A 267 -10.29 38.18 -14.25
CA TYR A 267 -11.62 38.67 -14.60
C TYR A 267 -11.69 40.21 -14.53
N ALA A 268 -11.05 40.82 -13.52
CA ALA A 268 -10.94 42.27 -13.44
C ALA A 268 -10.18 42.87 -14.64
N GLN A 269 -9.10 42.22 -15.10
CA GLN A 269 -8.40 42.66 -16.31
C GLN A 269 -9.25 42.53 -17.58
N GLU A 270 -10.05 41.47 -17.71
CA GLU A 270 -10.97 41.29 -18.83
C GLU A 270 -12.06 42.37 -18.87
N LEU A 271 -12.64 42.69 -17.71
CA LEU A 271 -13.57 43.80 -17.56
C LEU A 271 -12.92 45.14 -17.95
N MET A 272 -11.70 45.42 -17.48
CA MET A 272 -10.99 46.64 -17.88
C MET A 272 -10.73 46.69 -19.38
N ALA A 273 -10.34 45.58 -20.01
CA ALA A 273 -10.07 45.51 -21.45
C ALA A 273 -11.31 45.76 -22.30
N THR A 274 -12.51 45.48 -21.77
CA THR A 274 -13.78 45.62 -22.49
C THR A 274 -14.60 46.83 -22.06
N ALA A 275 -14.23 47.52 -20.98
CA ALA A 275 -14.98 48.62 -20.39
C ALA A 275 -15.19 49.80 -21.34
N HIS A 276 -14.19 50.23 -22.12
CA HIS A 276 -14.26 51.49 -22.86
C HIS A 276 -14.74 52.64 -21.94
N THR A 277 -15.91 53.23 -22.18
CA THR A 277 -16.52 54.28 -21.33
C THR A 277 -17.54 53.74 -20.32
N ASP A 278 -17.70 52.42 -20.19
CA ASP A 278 -18.66 51.78 -19.29
C ASP A 278 -18.15 51.81 -17.84
N SER A 279 -18.67 52.78 -17.07
CA SER A 279 -18.32 52.98 -15.66
C SER A 279 -18.74 51.81 -14.76
N ASP A 280 -19.79 51.07 -15.12
CA ASP A 280 -20.26 49.93 -14.34
C ASP A 280 -19.26 48.78 -14.45
N GLN A 281 -18.69 48.53 -15.64
CA GLN A 281 -17.62 47.53 -15.82
C GLN A 281 -16.33 47.90 -15.10
N VAL A 282 -15.93 49.17 -15.13
CA VAL A 282 -14.75 49.64 -14.37
C VAL A 282 -14.97 49.47 -12.87
N THR A 283 -16.18 49.75 -12.38
CA THR A 283 -16.53 49.55 -10.96
C THR A 283 -16.47 48.07 -10.59
N ALA A 284 -17.04 47.19 -11.41
CA ALA A 284 -16.96 45.75 -11.20
C ALA A 284 -15.51 45.24 -11.22
N ALA A 285 -14.65 45.76 -12.11
CA ALA A 285 -13.23 45.42 -12.13
C ALA A 285 -12.52 45.83 -10.83
N LEU A 286 -12.80 47.03 -10.32
CA LEU A 286 -12.26 47.52 -9.05
C LEU A 286 -12.68 46.65 -7.85
N GLU A 287 -13.93 46.18 -7.83
CA GLU A 287 -14.41 45.25 -6.82
C GLU A 287 -13.63 43.92 -6.87
N HIS A 288 -13.40 43.38 -8.07
CA HIS A 288 -12.63 42.14 -8.22
C HIS A 288 -11.14 42.29 -7.90
N PHE A 289 -10.51 43.42 -8.23
CA PHE A 289 -9.16 43.71 -7.74
C PHE A 289 -9.12 43.83 -6.21
N ALA A 290 -10.14 44.40 -5.59
CA ALA A 290 -10.25 44.46 -4.14
C ALA A 290 -10.36 43.05 -3.54
N GLU A 291 -11.18 42.18 -4.11
CA GLU A 291 -11.31 40.77 -3.70
C GLU A 291 -9.99 40.00 -3.85
N ALA A 292 -9.25 40.18 -4.95
CA ALA A 292 -7.92 39.60 -5.10
C ALA A 292 -6.97 40.07 -3.98
N LEU A 293 -7.01 41.35 -3.63
CA LEU A 293 -6.20 41.91 -2.54
C LEU A 293 -6.65 41.44 -1.14
N THR A 294 -7.88 40.94 -0.96
CA THR A 294 -8.24 40.28 0.32
C THR A 294 -7.47 38.98 0.52
N VAL A 295 -7.25 38.24 -0.57
CA VAL A 295 -6.48 36.99 -0.58
C VAL A 295 -4.98 37.27 -0.49
N ARG A 296 -4.47 38.25 -1.26
CA ARG A 296 -3.04 38.63 -1.24
C ARG A 296 -2.88 40.16 -1.07
N PRO A 297 -2.84 40.67 0.16
CA PRO A 297 -2.86 42.12 0.43
C PRO A 297 -1.66 42.92 -0.08
N PHE A 298 -0.54 42.26 -0.35
CA PHE A 298 0.73 42.90 -0.76
C PHE A 298 1.17 42.49 -2.16
N ASP A 299 0.25 41.97 -2.98
CA ASP A 299 0.56 41.65 -4.38
C ASP A 299 0.74 42.96 -5.17
N GLU A 300 1.98 43.22 -5.60
CA GLU A 300 2.34 44.47 -6.28
C GLU A 300 1.60 44.64 -7.61
N GLY A 301 1.34 43.53 -8.32
CA GLY A 301 0.59 43.53 -9.57
C GLY A 301 -0.85 43.99 -9.35
N ALA A 302 -1.57 43.35 -8.43
CA ALA A 302 -2.94 43.71 -8.07
C ALA A 302 -3.07 45.15 -7.52
N LEU A 303 -2.12 45.60 -6.70
CA LEU A 303 -2.09 46.98 -6.20
C LEU A 303 -1.92 47.98 -7.36
N ASN A 304 -1.03 47.68 -8.31
CA ASN A 304 -0.79 48.55 -9.45
C ASN A 304 -1.99 48.59 -10.40
N GLU A 305 -2.56 47.43 -10.76
CA GLU A 305 -3.75 47.36 -11.62
C GLU A 305 -4.92 48.16 -11.04
N ARG A 306 -5.17 48.00 -9.74
CA ARG A 306 -6.24 48.71 -9.05
C ARG A 306 -6.03 50.22 -9.11
N ARG A 307 -4.80 50.70 -8.86
CA ARG A 307 -4.50 52.15 -8.93
C ARG A 307 -4.72 52.71 -10.34
N LEU A 308 -4.31 51.98 -11.37
CA LEU A 308 -4.54 52.38 -12.76
C LEU A 308 -6.05 52.39 -13.07
N ALA A 309 -6.81 51.41 -12.58
CA ALA A 309 -8.27 51.35 -12.76
C ALA A 309 -8.98 52.49 -12.02
N GLU A 310 -8.53 52.86 -10.83
CA GLU A 310 -9.04 54.02 -10.07
C GLU A 310 -8.76 55.34 -10.82
N SER A 311 -7.58 55.46 -11.44
CA SER A 311 -7.22 56.62 -12.28
C SER A 311 -8.08 56.68 -13.54
N TYR A 312 -8.33 55.53 -14.16
CA TYR A 312 -9.19 55.38 -15.33
C TYR A 312 -10.64 55.77 -15.01
N ALA A 313 -11.19 55.26 -13.91
CA ALA A 313 -12.51 55.64 -13.41
C ALA A 313 -12.60 57.14 -13.12
N SER A 314 -11.56 57.73 -12.54
CA SER A 314 -11.50 59.17 -12.27
C SER A 314 -11.51 60.00 -13.54
N ALA A 315 -10.83 59.53 -14.60
CA ALA A 315 -10.83 60.19 -15.91
C ALA A 315 -12.20 60.13 -16.59
N LEU A 316 -12.95 59.04 -16.44
CA LEU A 316 -14.31 58.91 -17.00
C LEU A 316 -15.35 59.80 -16.28
N ASN A 317 -15.17 60.04 -14.98
CA ASN A 317 -16.16 60.70 -14.15
C ASN A 317 -15.91 62.20 -13.92
N THR A 318 -14.77 62.74 -14.38
CA THR A 318 -14.47 64.17 -14.21
C THR A 318 -15.11 65.02 -15.29
N ASP A 319 -15.66 66.18 -14.89
CA ASP A 319 -16.14 67.21 -15.82
C ASP A 319 -14.99 68.10 -16.34
N ASP A 320 -13.80 68.03 -15.73
CA ASP A 320 -12.63 68.79 -16.15
C ASP A 320 -11.83 68.03 -17.21
N HIS A 321 -11.97 68.46 -18.46
CA HIS A 321 -11.27 67.85 -19.60
C HIS A 321 -9.74 67.84 -19.47
N ASN A 322 -9.13 68.85 -18.84
CA ASN A 322 -7.68 68.86 -18.64
C ASN A 322 -7.27 67.80 -17.61
N GLN A 323 -8.05 67.68 -16.53
CA GLN A 323 -7.81 66.63 -15.54
C GLN A 323 -7.96 65.24 -16.14
N ALA A 324 -8.96 65.02 -17.01
CA ALA A 324 -9.12 63.75 -17.72
C ALA A 324 -7.89 63.44 -18.58
N ILE A 325 -7.40 64.41 -19.35
CA ILE A 325 -6.18 64.27 -20.17
C ILE A 325 -4.97 63.92 -19.29
N ASP A 326 -4.73 64.63 -18.19
CA ASP A 326 -3.59 64.39 -17.30
C ASP A 326 -3.62 62.98 -16.69
N LEU A 327 -4.80 62.51 -16.27
CA LEU A 327 -4.99 61.16 -15.74
C LEU A 327 -4.74 60.10 -16.81
N LEU A 328 -5.28 60.28 -18.02
CA LEU A 328 -5.12 59.33 -19.13
C LEU A 328 -3.67 59.32 -19.66
N GLN A 329 -2.99 60.47 -19.71
CA GLN A 329 -1.57 60.55 -20.04
C GLN A 329 -0.70 59.80 -19.02
N THR A 330 -1.02 59.90 -17.73
CA THR A 330 -0.32 59.16 -16.69
C THR A 330 -0.49 57.65 -16.89
N ILE A 331 -1.72 57.19 -17.14
CA ILE A 331 -1.99 55.77 -17.44
C ILE A 331 -1.21 55.33 -18.68
N TYR A 332 -1.29 56.08 -19.78
CA TYR A 332 -0.64 55.76 -21.04
C TYR A 332 0.90 55.71 -20.93
N ALA A 333 1.50 56.66 -20.21
CA ALA A 333 2.94 56.70 -19.98
C ALA A 333 3.45 55.48 -19.19
N GLU A 334 2.62 54.95 -18.29
CA GLU A 334 2.94 53.75 -17.52
C GLU A 334 2.66 52.46 -18.29
N ARG A 335 1.51 52.39 -18.99
CA ARG A 335 1.09 51.24 -19.77
C ARG A 335 0.31 51.69 -21.02
N PRO A 336 0.97 51.76 -22.19
CA PRO A 336 0.35 52.20 -23.44
C PRO A 336 -0.84 51.35 -23.91
N ASP A 337 -0.87 50.06 -23.56
CA ASP A 337 -1.90 49.09 -23.92
C ASP A 337 -2.95 48.89 -22.81
N TYR A 338 -2.97 49.75 -21.78
CA TYR A 338 -3.88 49.62 -20.64
C TYR A 338 -5.34 49.58 -21.07
N ALA A 339 -6.12 48.74 -20.39
CA ALA A 339 -7.54 48.52 -20.70
C ALA A 339 -7.76 48.15 -22.17
N GLY A 340 -6.86 47.38 -22.79
CA GLY A 340 -6.99 46.96 -24.19
C GLY A 340 -6.86 48.13 -25.17
N TYR A 341 -5.95 49.08 -24.89
CA TYR A 341 -5.78 50.35 -25.60
C TYR A 341 -6.91 51.38 -25.39
N ASN A 342 -7.95 51.08 -24.60
CA ASN A 342 -9.04 52.02 -24.36
C ASN A 342 -8.58 53.33 -23.70
N ALA A 343 -7.55 53.30 -22.86
CA ALA A 343 -6.99 54.53 -22.28
C ALA A 343 -6.36 55.44 -23.35
N ALA A 344 -5.70 54.87 -24.36
CA ALA A 344 -5.14 55.62 -25.48
C ALA A 344 -6.23 56.20 -26.38
N GLU A 345 -7.29 55.43 -26.66
CA GLU A 345 -8.46 55.89 -27.43
C GLU A 345 -9.20 57.04 -26.74
N LEU A 346 -9.37 56.96 -25.41
CA LEU A 346 -9.95 58.05 -24.63
C LEU A 346 -9.05 59.29 -24.61
N LEU A 347 -7.73 59.10 -24.48
CA LEU A 347 -6.76 60.18 -24.52
C LEU A 347 -6.79 60.90 -25.87
N TYR A 348 -6.81 60.12 -26.97
CA TYR A 348 -6.93 60.64 -28.33
C TYR A 348 -8.16 61.53 -28.49
N THR A 349 -9.33 61.03 -28.06
CA THR A 349 -10.60 61.76 -28.14
C THR A 349 -10.56 63.04 -27.31
N ALA A 350 -9.99 62.98 -26.11
CA ALA A 350 -9.88 64.14 -25.21
C ALA A 350 -8.93 65.21 -25.76
N LEU A 351 -7.78 64.81 -26.32
CA LEU A 351 -6.83 65.71 -26.96
C LEU A 351 -7.44 66.40 -28.20
N LEU A 352 -8.12 65.65 -29.08
CA LEU A 352 -8.81 66.24 -30.23
C LEU A 352 -9.85 67.28 -29.79
N THR A 353 -10.65 66.95 -28.79
CA THR A 353 -11.69 67.84 -28.27
C THR A 353 -11.09 69.13 -27.70
N ARG A 354 -9.97 69.02 -26.96
CA ARG A 354 -9.26 70.18 -26.44
C ARG A 354 -8.63 70.99 -27.56
N ALA A 355 -7.98 70.34 -28.53
CA ALA A 355 -7.36 71.00 -29.67
C ALA A 355 -8.38 71.83 -30.47
N ASP A 356 -9.55 71.27 -30.78
CA ASP A 356 -10.63 71.96 -31.47
C ASP A 356 -11.12 73.19 -30.67
N ALA A 357 -11.28 73.04 -29.35
CA ALA A 357 -11.68 74.14 -28.48
C ALA A 357 -10.62 75.25 -28.40
N GLN A 358 -9.34 74.91 -28.32
CA GLN A 358 -8.24 75.86 -28.31
C GLN A 358 -8.08 76.58 -29.65
N LEU A 359 -8.28 75.86 -30.76
CA LEU A 359 -8.26 76.46 -32.09
C LEU A 359 -9.40 77.47 -32.25
N ALA A 360 -10.61 77.14 -31.77
CA ALA A 360 -11.74 78.06 -31.75
C ALA A 360 -11.50 79.29 -30.84
N ALA A 361 -10.68 79.15 -29.80
CA ALA A 361 -10.25 80.24 -28.93
C ALA A 361 -9.10 81.08 -29.51
N GLY A 362 -8.49 80.66 -30.63
CA GLY A 362 -7.36 81.32 -31.27
C GLY A 362 -5.99 80.92 -30.71
N GLU A 363 -5.93 79.93 -29.83
CA GLU A 363 -4.71 79.42 -29.20
C GLU A 363 -4.06 78.32 -30.08
N THR A 364 -3.62 78.70 -31.28
CA THR A 364 -3.16 77.76 -32.32
C THR A 364 -1.98 76.89 -31.91
N ASN A 365 -1.06 77.40 -31.07
CA ASN A 365 0.09 76.61 -30.63
C ASN A 365 -0.31 75.47 -29.69
N ILE A 366 -1.29 75.70 -28.81
CA ILE A 366 -1.78 74.67 -27.88
C ILE A 366 -2.57 73.62 -28.67
N ALA A 367 -3.38 74.06 -29.63
CA ALA A 367 -4.10 73.15 -30.51
C ALA A 367 -3.15 72.27 -31.34
N LEU A 368 -2.05 72.83 -31.87
CA LEU A 368 -1.07 72.06 -32.63
C LEU A 368 -0.40 70.98 -31.76
N ASP A 369 0.05 71.32 -30.55
CA ASP A 369 0.66 70.35 -29.62
C ASP A 369 -0.30 69.21 -29.29
N ASP A 370 -1.59 69.51 -29.06
CA ASP A 370 -2.61 68.50 -28.82
C ASP A 370 -2.85 67.58 -30.04
N TYR A 371 -2.89 68.13 -31.26
CA TYR A 371 -3.02 67.33 -32.48
C TYR A 371 -1.80 66.44 -32.73
N GLU A 372 -0.59 66.96 -32.52
CA GLU A 372 0.64 66.17 -32.66
C GLU A 372 0.67 65.02 -31.64
N ASN A 373 0.37 65.32 -30.37
CA ASN A 373 0.28 64.30 -29.32
C ASN A 373 -0.79 63.25 -29.61
N ALA A 374 -1.95 63.65 -30.14
CA ALA A 374 -3.01 62.72 -30.54
C ALA A 374 -2.60 61.85 -31.74
N ALA A 375 -1.91 62.43 -32.73
CA ALA A 375 -1.48 61.73 -33.94
C ALA A 375 -0.48 60.59 -33.69
N ASP A 376 0.25 60.65 -32.57
CA ASP A 376 1.25 59.66 -32.15
C ASP A 376 0.67 58.51 -31.31
N LEU A 377 -0.61 58.56 -30.92
CA LEU A 377 -1.24 57.53 -30.11
C LEU A 377 -1.56 56.26 -30.91
N PRO A 378 -1.45 55.06 -30.30
CA PRO A 378 -1.73 53.78 -30.95
C PRO A 378 -3.25 53.52 -31.02
N VAL A 379 -3.97 54.39 -31.72
CA VAL A 379 -5.41 54.27 -31.97
C VAL A 379 -5.69 53.63 -33.34
N ALA A 380 -6.91 53.14 -33.53
CA ALA A 380 -7.29 52.48 -34.78
C ALA A 380 -7.18 53.39 -36.02
N ASP A 381 -7.50 54.68 -35.86
CA ASP A 381 -7.45 55.68 -36.93
C ASP A 381 -7.00 57.07 -36.40
N PRO A 382 -5.70 57.40 -36.50
CA PRO A 382 -5.17 58.70 -36.09
C PRO A 382 -5.27 59.79 -37.20
N SER A 383 -5.93 59.51 -38.33
CA SER A 383 -5.87 60.37 -39.52
C SER A 383 -6.39 61.78 -39.28
N GLU A 384 -7.44 61.96 -38.48
CA GLU A 384 -7.99 63.28 -38.16
C GLU A 384 -6.95 64.19 -37.48
N ALA A 385 -6.24 63.67 -36.48
CA ALA A 385 -5.18 64.41 -35.79
C ALA A 385 -4.00 64.72 -36.72
N GLN A 386 -3.64 63.78 -37.59
CA GLN A 386 -2.56 63.94 -38.58
C GLN A 386 -2.88 65.00 -39.64
N GLU A 387 -4.11 65.02 -40.14
CA GLU A 387 -4.57 66.03 -41.10
C GLU A 387 -4.61 67.42 -40.46
N LYS A 388 -5.23 67.55 -39.29
CA LYS A 388 -5.35 68.84 -38.59
C LYS A 388 -4.00 69.42 -38.17
N SER A 389 -3.07 68.60 -37.67
CA SER A 389 -1.70 69.06 -37.37
C SER A 389 -0.96 69.53 -38.63
N ALA A 390 -1.03 68.76 -39.72
CA ALA A 390 -0.39 69.13 -40.99
C ALA A 390 -0.92 70.44 -41.58
N GLU A 391 -2.24 70.69 -41.51
CA GLU A 391 -2.87 71.93 -41.94
C GLU A 391 -2.36 73.15 -41.15
N LEU A 392 -2.27 73.04 -39.82
CA LEU A 392 -1.78 74.12 -38.96
C LEU A 392 -0.29 74.41 -39.19
N ILE A 393 0.53 73.36 -39.39
CA ILE A 393 1.95 73.52 -39.72
C ILE A 393 2.09 74.28 -41.05
N ALA A 394 1.35 73.89 -42.08
CA ALA A 394 1.39 74.56 -43.38
C ALA A 394 0.99 76.04 -43.27
N ALA A 395 -0.09 76.34 -42.55
CA ALA A 395 -0.57 77.70 -42.34
C ALA A 395 0.42 78.57 -41.52
N SER A 396 1.28 77.97 -40.70
CA SER A 396 2.32 78.69 -39.95
C SER A 396 3.58 79.04 -40.78
N THR A 397 3.73 78.41 -41.96
CA THR A 397 4.88 78.58 -42.85
C THR A 397 4.66 79.55 -44.02
N GLU A 398 3.41 79.97 -44.25
CA GLU A 398 3.03 81.05 -45.19
C GLU A 398 3.05 82.43 -44.52
#